data_AF-A0A5J6C031-F1
#
_entry.id   AF-A0A5J6C031-F1
#
_cell.length_a   1.000
_cell.length_b   1.000
_cell.length_c   1.000
_cell.angle_alpha   90.00
_cell.angle_beta   90.00
_cell.angle_gamma   90.00
#
_symmetry.space_group_name_H-M   'P 1'
#
loop_
_entity.id
_entity.type
_entity.pdbx_description
1 polymer ?
#
loop_
_entity_poly.entity_id
_entity_poly.type
_entity_poly.pdbx_seq_one_letter_code
_entity_poly.pdbx_strand_id
1 'polypeptide(L)'
;ERDLVVPVLQLFQKEWNDIKNKIVKCDAKPIISIDTINYNVFKECVDNDLVDILNDISACTNNPEIIKLLKKKNKFYSVVLMHKRGNPHTMDELTNYDNLVYDIKNYLEQRLNFLVLNGIPRYRILFDIGLGFAKKHDQSIKLLQNIHVY
;
A
#
# COMPACT_ATOMS: atom_id res chain seq x y z
N GLU A 1 -2.04 17.05 -1.47
CA GLU A 1 -2.36 15.62 -1.66
C GLU A 1 -3.87 15.41 -1.77
N ARG A 2 -4.64 15.56 -0.68
CA ARG A 2 -6.11 15.38 -0.66
C ARG A 2 -6.83 16.02 -1.86
N ASP A 3 -6.62 17.32 -2.10
CA ASP A 3 -7.33 18.06 -3.16
C ASP A 3 -6.92 17.66 -4.60
N LEU A 4 -5.84 16.91 -4.75
CA LEU A 4 -5.44 16.32 -6.03
C LEU A 4 -6.14 14.97 -6.26
N VAL A 5 -6.22 14.13 -5.23
CA VAL A 5 -6.64 12.73 -5.38
C VAL A 5 -8.15 12.52 -5.18
N VAL A 6 -8.75 13.19 -4.19
CA VAL A 6 -10.15 12.95 -3.84
C VAL A 6 -11.11 13.36 -4.96
N PRO A 7 -10.97 14.54 -5.61
CA PRO A 7 -11.84 14.91 -6.72
C PRO A 7 -11.76 13.94 -7.91
N VAL A 8 -10.56 13.41 -8.22
CA VAL A 8 -10.36 12.42 -9.29
C VAL A 8 -11.11 11.12 -8.97
N LEU A 9 -10.98 10.63 -7.74
CA LEU A 9 -11.66 9.42 -7.30
C LEU A 9 -13.18 9.58 -7.28
N GLN A 10 -13.68 10.73 -6.84
CA GLN A 10 -15.11 11.05 -6.85
C GLN A 10 -15.66 11.12 -8.28
N LEU A 11 -14.94 11.76 -9.19
CA LEU A 11 -15.33 11.81 -10.60
C LEU A 11 -15.34 10.40 -11.20
N PHE A 12 -14.30 9.59 -10.98
CA PHE A 12 -14.28 8.21 -11.44
C PHE A 12 -15.47 7.39 -10.91
N GLN A 13 -15.79 7.50 -9.62
CA GLN A 13 -16.94 6.80 -9.02
C GLN A 13 -18.26 7.22 -9.67
N LYS A 14 -18.44 8.52 -9.92
CA LYS A 14 -19.61 9.05 -10.62
C LYS A 14 -19.72 8.49 -12.04
N GLU A 15 -18.66 8.61 -12.85
CA GLU A 15 -18.67 8.15 -14.25
C GLU A 15 -18.90 6.63 -14.34
N TRP A 16 -18.34 5.84 -13.42
CA TRP A 16 -18.60 4.40 -13.38
C TRP A 16 -20.08 4.08 -13.08
N ASN A 17 -20.69 4.79 -12.14
CA ASN A 17 -22.10 4.59 -11.80
C ASN A 17 -23.04 4.96 -12.96
N ASP A 18 -22.71 6.00 -13.73
CA ASP A 18 -23.48 6.41 -14.90
C ASP A 18 -23.47 5.34 -16.02
N ILE A 19 -22.37 4.59 -16.15
CA ILE A 19 -22.26 3.47 -17.09
C ILE A 19 -22.95 2.21 -16.55
N LYS A 20 -22.75 1.89 -15.27
CA LYS A 20 -23.31 0.69 -14.62
C LYS A 20 -24.83 0.58 -14.81
N ASN A 21 -25.53 1.72 -14.82
CA ASN A 21 -26.98 1.76 -15.00
C ASN A 21 -27.44 1.49 -16.45
N LYS A 22 -26.51 1.38 -17.41
CA LYS A 22 -26.77 1.26 -18.85
C LYS A 22 -26.29 -0.06 -19.47
N ILE A 23 -25.62 -0.92 -18.69
CA ILE A 23 -24.98 -2.14 -19.21
C ILE A 23 -25.46 -3.41 -18.49
N VAL A 24 -25.36 -4.54 -19.19
CA VAL A 24 -25.88 -5.86 -18.74
C VAL A 24 -24.90 -6.58 -17.79
N LYS A 25 -23.59 -6.34 -17.91
CA LYS A 25 -22.54 -6.98 -17.11
C LYS A 25 -21.74 -5.94 -16.35
N CYS A 26 -21.75 -6.03 -15.01
CA CYS A 26 -21.31 -4.95 -14.12
C CYS A 26 -20.09 -5.30 -13.23
N ASP A 27 -19.43 -6.43 -13.49
CA ASP A 27 -18.30 -6.96 -12.71
C ASP A 27 -16.92 -6.57 -13.28
N ALA A 28 -16.88 -5.75 -14.33
CA ALA A 28 -15.65 -5.27 -14.96
C ALA A 28 -15.03 -4.04 -14.27
N LYS A 29 -15.50 -3.66 -13.08
CA LYS A 29 -14.96 -2.49 -12.36
C LYS A 29 -13.51 -2.79 -11.95
N PRO A 30 -12.54 -1.90 -12.25
CA PRO A 30 -11.18 -2.09 -11.77
C PRO A 30 -11.11 -1.93 -10.25
N ILE A 31 -10.17 -2.65 -9.65
CA ILE A 31 -9.76 -2.42 -8.26
C ILE A 31 -9.01 -1.09 -8.20
N ILE A 32 -9.31 -0.27 -7.19
CA ILE A 32 -8.66 1.03 -7.01
C ILE A 32 -7.73 0.97 -5.80
N SER A 33 -6.43 1.18 -6.05
CA SER A 33 -5.41 1.34 -5.02
C SER A 33 -5.03 2.81 -4.89
N ILE A 34 -4.90 3.31 -3.66
CA ILE A 34 -4.38 4.66 -3.37
C ILE A 34 -3.00 4.56 -2.74
N ASP A 35 -2.02 5.22 -3.36
CA ASP A 35 -0.67 5.39 -2.80
C ASP A 35 -0.68 6.59 -1.85
N THR A 36 -0.70 6.29 -0.54
CA THR A 36 -0.65 7.31 0.50
C THR A 36 -0.16 6.73 1.81
N ILE A 37 0.52 7.56 2.59
CA ILE A 37 0.87 7.30 3.99
C ILE A 37 0.05 8.17 4.96
N ASN A 38 -0.92 8.93 4.41
CA ASN A 38 -1.67 9.94 5.12
C ASN A 38 -3.00 9.38 5.64
N TYR A 39 -3.14 9.35 6.97
CA TYR A 39 -4.34 8.85 7.64
C TYR A 39 -5.62 9.57 7.19
N ASN A 40 -5.60 10.90 7.07
CA ASN A 40 -6.80 11.68 6.76
C ASN A 40 -7.25 11.47 5.31
N VAL A 41 -6.31 11.35 4.37
CA VAL A 41 -6.60 11.04 2.97
C VAL A 41 -7.24 9.65 2.87
N PHE A 42 -6.60 8.62 3.44
CA PHE A 42 -7.15 7.28 3.37
C PHE A 42 -8.50 7.17 4.09
N LYS A 43 -8.67 7.87 5.22
CA LYS A 43 -9.95 7.96 5.94
C LYS A 43 -11.06 8.49 5.05
N GLU A 44 -10.84 9.62 4.38
CA GLU A 44 -11.83 10.19 3.47
C GLU A 44 -12.16 9.23 2.31
N CYS A 45 -11.15 8.56 1.74
CA CYS A 45 -11.35 7.59 0.68
C CYS A 45 -12.18 6.38 1.12
N VAL A 46 -11.93 5.81 2.29
CA VAL A 46 -12.72 4.67 2.80
C VAL A 46 -14.11 5.07 3.26
N ASP A 47 -14.31 6.31 3.74
CA ASP A 47 -15.62 6.83 4.18
C ASP A 47 -16.56 7.10 2.99
N ASN A 48 -16.01 7.37 1.81
CA ASN A 48 -16.77 7.60 0.57
C ASN A 48 -16.73 6.40 -0.41
N ASP A 49 -16.22 5.24 0.02
CA ASP A 49 -16.10 4.03 -0.79
C ASP A 49 -15.40 4.24 -2.14
N LEU A 50 -14.31 5.02 -2.12
CA LEU A 50 -13.56 5.43 -3.31
C LEU A 50 -12.45 4.44 -3.69
N VAL A 51 -11.99 3.62 -2.75
CA VAL A 51 -10.79 2.77 -2.90
C VAL A 51 -10.98 1.39 -2.30
N ASP A 52 -10.16 0.44 -2.73
CA ASP A 52 -10.17 -0.96 -2.31
C ASP A 52 -8.86 -1.36 -1.60
N ILE A 53 -7.74 -0.71 -1.95
CA ILE A 53 -6.40 -1.03 -1.47
C ILE A 53 -5.69 0.24 -0.95
N LEU A 54 -5.05 0.12 0.20
CA LEU A 54 -4.01 1.05 0.66
C LEU A 54 -2.65 0.60 0.13
N ASN A 55 -1.97 1.42 -0.66
CA ASN A 55 -0.55 1.23 -0.94
C ASN A 55 0.25 2.17 -0.02
N ASP A 56 0.81 1.62 1.07
CA ASP A 56 1.55 2.39 2.06
C ASP A 56 3.05 2.15 1.90
N ILE A 57 3.74 3.12 1.28
CA ILE A 57 5.19 3.04 1.02
C ILE A 57 6.05 3.05 2.29
N SER A 58 5.45 3.26 3.46
CA SER A 58 6.11 3.19 4.76
C SER A 58 5.81 1.90 5.52
N ALA A 59 5.08 0.95 4.92
CA ALA A 59 4.54 -0.23 5.61
C ALA A 59 3.76 0.13 6.89
N CYS A 60 2.97 1.21 6.81
CA CYS A 60 2.17 1.77 7.90
C CYS A 60 3.00 2.18 9.13
N THR A 61 4.26 2.60 8.93
CA THR A 61 5.11 3.12 10.02
C THR A 61 5.02 4.63 10.17
N ASN A 62 4.66 5.37 9.11
CA ASN A 62 4.45 6.81 9.19
C ASN A 62 3.33 7.18 10.16
N ASN A 63 2.20 6.47 10.07
CA ASN A 63 1.11 6.58 11.02
C ASN A 63 0.43 5.21 11.22
N PRO A 64 0.79 4.45 12.26
CA PRO A 64 0.22 3.12 12.53
C PRO A 64 -1.29 3.10 12.72
N GLU A 65 -1.91 4.24 13.07
CA GLU A 65 -3.36 4.34 13.23
C GLU A 65 -4.12 4.08 11.93
N ILE A 66 -3.47 4.25 10.76
CA ILE A 66 -4.07 3.98 9.44
C ILE A 66 -4.53 2.52 9.32
N ILE A 67 -3.91 1.60 10.06
CA ILE A 67 -4.30 0.18 10.12
C ILE A 67 -5.73 0.02 10.63
N LYS A 68 -6.20 0.90 11.53
CA LYS A 68 -7.58 0.86 12.04
C LYS A 68 -8.60 1.10 10.92
N LEU A 69 -8.23 1.81 9.86
CA LEU A 69 -9.10 2.10 8.70
C LEU A 69 -9.20 0.93 7.72
N LEU A 70 -8.27 -0.04 7.77
CA LEU A 70 -8.31 -1.25 6.94
C LEU A 70 -9.44 -2.22 7.34
N LYS A 71 -10.07 -2.01 8.50
CA LYS A 71 -11.22 -2.78 8.98
C LYS A 71 -12.38 -1.87 9.35
N LYS A 72 -13.52 -2.05 8.70
CA LYS A 72 -14.83 -1.50 9.08
C LYS A 72 -15.74 -2.65 9.51
N LYS A 73 -16.91 -2.34 10.09
CA LYS A 73 -17.86 -3.32 10.66
C LYS A 73 -18.13 -4.53 9.74
N ASN A 74 -18.21 -4.32 8.42
CA ASN A 74 -18.49 -5.39 7.46
C ASN A 74 -17.62 -5.29 6.18
N LYS A 75 -16.47 -4.63 6.25
CA LYS A 75 -15.60 -4.41 5.09
C LYS A 75 -14.14 -4.43 5.51
N PHE A 76 -13.33 -5.18 4.76
CA PHE A 76 -11.88 -5.22 4.90
C PHE A 76 -11.25 -4.72 3.61
N TYR A 77 -10.22 -3.88 3.76
CA TYR A 77 -9.40 -3.38 2.66
C TYR A 77 -8.10 -4.17 2.61
N SER A 78 -7.54 -4.36 1.42
CA SER A 78 -6.19 -4.93 1.28
C SER A 78 -5.13 -3.83 1.43
N VAL A 79 -3.91 -4.23 1.76
CA VAL A 79 -2.79 -3.31 1.98
C VAL A 79 -1.50 -3.84 1.38
N VAL A 80 -0.76 -2.96 0.70
CA VAL A 80 0.61 -3.20 0.26
C VAL A 80 1.55 -2.57 1.30
N LEU A 81 2.49 -3.37 1.80
CA LEU A 81 3.54 -2.94 2.71
C LEU A 81 4.86 -2.90 1.94
N MET A 82 5.41 -1.70 1.76
CA MET A 82 6.69 -1.52 1.06
C MET A 82 7.84 -1.23 2.04
N HIS A 83 9.03 -1.77 1.75
CA HIS A 83 10.25 -1.37 2.45
C HIS A 83 10.91 -0.11 1.84
N LYS A 84 11.13 0.91 2.66
CA LYS A 84 12.03 2.05 2.37
C LYS A 84 12.80 2.49 3.62
N ARG A 85 13.87 3.28 3.42
CA ARG A 85 14.53 4.04 4.50
C ARG A 85 14.59 5.52 4.10
N GLY A 86 14.44 6.41 5.08
CA GLY A 86 14.46 7.86 4.85
C GLY A 86 13.29 8.38 3.99
N ASN A 87 13.58 9.47 3.28
CA ASN A 87 12.68 10.21 2.40
C ASN A 87 13.38 10.44 1.04
N PRO A 88 12.73 11.06 0.03
CA PRO A 88 13.32 11.24 -1.30
C PRO A 88 14.68 11.96 -1.32
N HIS A 89 14.96 12.80 -0.33
CA HIS A 89 16.24 13.54 -0.24
C HIS A 89 17.36 12.74 0.43
N THR A 90 17.04 11.69 1.21
CA THR A 90 18.01 10.95 2.04
C THR A 90 18.10 9.47 1.71
N MET A 91 17.13 8.91 0.98
CA MET A 91 17.07 7.46 0.73
C MET A 91 18.32 6.94 0.00
N ASP A 92 18.92 7.73 -0.89
CA ASP A 92 20.10 7.31 -1.66
C ASP A 92 21.38 7.15 -0.81
N GLU A 93 21.41 7.75 0.38
CA GLU A 93 22.52 7.65 1.33
C GLU A 93 22.34 6.48 2.31
N LEU A 94 21.11 6.03 2.55
CA LEU A 94 20.74 5.02 3.55
C LEU A 94 20.83 3.58 3.02
N THR A 95 21.92 3.25 2.33
CA THR A 95 22.06 2.02 1.52
C THR A 95 22.90 0.90 2.16
N ASN A 96 23.29 1.06 3.43
CA ASN A 96 24.06 0.06 4.16
C ASN A 96 23.13 -0.99 4.81
N TYR A 97 23.28 -2.26 4.45
CA TYR A 97 22.55 -3.39 5.02
C TYR A 97 23.55 -4.48 5.41
N ASP A 98 23.29 -5.18 6.52
CA ASP A 98 24.13 -6.31 6.93
C ASP A 98 23.86 -7.51 6.03
N ASN A 99 22.57 -7.79 5.76
CA ASN A 99 22.13 -8.77 4.79
C ASN A 99 20.91 -8.26 4.04
N LEU A 100 21.13 -7.50 2.96
CA LEU A 100 20.10 -6.82 2.16
C LEU A 100 18.79 -7.63 1.98
N VAL A 101 18.90 -8.88 1.53
CA VAL A 101 17.73 -9.69 1.17
C VAL A 101 16.92 -10.07 2.42
N TYR A 102 17.60 -10.58 3.44
CA TYR A 102 16.94 -11.08 4.65
C TYR A 102 16.53 -9.96 5.60
N ASP A 103 17.27 -8.85 5.64
CA ASP A 103 16.89 -7.67 6.41
C ASP A 103 15.55 -7.10 5.92
N ILE A 104 15.37 -7.01 4.61
CA ILE A 104 14.12 -6.53 4.00
C ILE A 104 12.98 -7.54 4.19
N LYS A 105 13.25 -8.84 3.99
CA LYS A 105 12.24 -9.89 4.25
C LYS A 105 11.77 -9.87 5.70
N ASN A 106 12.70 -9.88 6.65
CA ASN A 106 12.41 -9.87 8.08
C ASN A 106 11.66 -8.60 8.48
N TYR A 107 12.01 -7.44 7.91
CA TYR A 107 11.26 -6.20 8.10
C TYR A 107 9.79 -6.39 7.69
N LEU A 108 9.53 -6.87 6.46
CA LEU A 108 8.18 -7.04 5.95
C LEU A 108 7.38 -8.07 6.77
N GLU A 109 8.01 -9.16 7.19
CA GLU A 109 7.39 -10.17 8.08
C GLU A 109 7.02 -9.58 9.46
N GLN A 110 7.86 -8.74 10.04
CA GLN A 110 7.54 -8.04 11.29
C GLN A 110 6.35 -7.09 11.10
N ARG A 111 6.29 -6.35 9.98
CA ARG A 111 5.15 -5.47 9.67
C ARG A 111 3.87 -6.28 9.46
N LEU A 112 3.94 -7.39 8.75
CA LEU A 112 2.81 -8.32 8.61
C LEU A 112 2.31 -8.78 9.97
N ASN A 113 3.21 -9.27 10.84
CA ASN A 113 2.83 -9.79 12.14
C ASN A 113 2.16 -8.71 13.00
N PHE A 114 2.62 -7.45 12.92
CA PHE A 114 1.97 -6.32 13.58
C PHE A 114 0.54 -6.07 13.06
N LEU A 115 0.32 -6.12 11.74
CA LEU A 115 -1.02 -5.94 11.16
C LEU A 115 -1.96 -7.10 11.50
N VAL A 116 -1.47 -8.35 11.42
CA VAL A 116 -2.25 -9.55 11.78
C VAL A 116 -2.64 -9.53 13.26
N LEU A 117 -1.73 -9.12 14.15
CA LEU A 117 -2.03 -8.97 15.58
C LEU A 117 -3.15 -7.95 15.83
N ASN A 118 -3.25 -6.92 14.97
CA ASN A 118 -4.32 -5.94 14.99
C ASN A 118 -5.59 -6.39 14.24
N GLY A 119 -5.69 -7.65 13.84
CA GLY A 119 -6.89 -8.23 13.23
C GLY A 119 -7.05 -7.95 11.74
N ILE A 120 -5.97 -7.57 11.03
CA ILE A 120 -5.99 -7.51 9.56
C ILE A 120 -5.82 -8.92 9.00
N PRO A 121 -6.71 -9.39 8.11
CA PRO A 121 -6.60 -10.72 7.55
C PRO A 121 -5.28 -10.91 6.78
N ARG A 122 -4.53 -11.97 7.10
CA ARG A 122 -3.21 -12.25 6.50
C ARG A 122 -3.26 -12.29 4.97
N TYR A 123 -4.31 -12.86 4.39
CA TYR A 123 -4.50 -12.97 2.93
C TYR A 123 -4.80 -11.63 2.22
N ARG A 124 -4.90 -10.52 2.96
CA ARG A 124 -5.09 -9.16 2.43
C ARG A 124 -3.83 -8.29 2.52
N ILE A 125 -2.72 -8.85 2.98
CA ILE A 125 -1.46 -8.14 3.16
C ILE A 125 -0.52 -8.58 2.04
N LEU A 126 -0.02 -7.61 1.27
CA LEU A 126 0.91 -7.81 0.16
C LEU A 126 2.28 -7.20 0.51
N PHE A 127 3.34 -7.81 0.01
CA PHE A 127 4.72 -7.37 0.22
C PHE A 127 5.28 -6.67 -1.01
N ASP A 128 6.02 -5.59 -0.76
CA ASP A 128 6.83 -4.91 -1.77
C ASP A 128 8.23 -4.62 -1.20
N ILE A 129 9.25 -5.08 -1.92
CA ILE A 129 10.67 -4.91 -1.58
C ILE A 129 11.18 -3.47 -1.75
N GLY A 130 10.42 -2.61 -2.44
CA GLY A 130 10.75 -1.21 -2.68
C GLY A 130 12.03 -1.03 -3.48
N LEU A 131 12.03 -1.50 -4.73
CA LEU A 131 13.14 -1.29 -5.68
C LEU A 131 13.43 0.21 -5.84
N GLY A 132 14.71 0.61 -5.77
CA GLY A 132 15.11 2.01 -5.82
C GLY A 132 14.90 2.82 -4.53
N PHE A 133 14.20 2.29 -3.52
CA PHE A 133 13.94 3.02 -2.26
C PHE A 133 14.96 2.67 -1.18
N ALA A 134 16.02 3.46 -1.10
CA ALA A 134 17.19 3.21 -0.25
C ALA A 134 17.95 1.93 -0.60
N LYS A 135 18.15 1.72 -1.90
CA LYS A 135 19.02 0.69 -2.48
C LYS A 135 19.75 1.29 -3.67
N LYS A 136 21.03 0.99 -3.82
CA LYS A 136 21.76 1.22 -5.07
C LYS A 136 21.18 0.35 -6.20
N HIS A 137 21.54 0.65 -7.45
CA HIS A 137 21.06 -0.10 -8.61
C HIS A 137 21.37 -1.61 -8.50
N ASP A 138 22.61 -1.97 -8.15
CA ASP A 138 23.02 -3.36 -7.98
C ASP A 138 22.26 -4.07 -6.85
N GLN A 139 21.94 -3.35 -5.77
CA GLN A 139 21.11 -3.86 -4.68
C GLN A 139 19.67 -4.11 -5.14
N SER A 140 19.09 -3.22 -5.96
CA SER A 140 17.76 -3.44 -6.55
C SER A 140 17.74 -4.68 -7.45
N ILE A 141 18.77 -4.87 -8.29
CA ILE A 141 18.90 -6.08 -9.13
C ILE A 141 19.10 -7.32 -8.25
N LYS A 142 19.92 -7.24 -7.19
CA LYS A 142 20.12 -8.34 -6.24
C LYS A 142 18.82 -8.77 -5.57
N LEU A 143 17.92 -7.84 -5.26
CA LEU A 143 16.60 -8.17 -4.73
C LEU A 143 15.75 -8.93 -5.76
N LEU A 144 15.76 -8.52 -7.03
CA LEU A 144 15.09 -9.26 -8.11
C LEU A 144 15.64 -10.69 -8.27
N GLN A 145 16.96 -10.85 -8.25
CA GLN A 145 17.62 -12.17 -8.33
C GLN A 145 17.22 -13.10 -7.18
N ASN A 146 16.89 -12.55 -6.02
CA ASN A 146 16.53 -13.30 -4.82
C ASN A 146 15.03 -13.21 -4.51
N ILE A 147 14.19 -12.91 -5.50
CA ILE A 147 12.74 -12.73 -5.29
C ILE A 147 12.04 -14.03 -4.82
N HIS A 148 12.66 -15.19 -5.03
CA HIS A 148 12.16 -16.51 -4.63
C HIS A 148 11.99 -16.70 -3.10
N VAL A 149 12.49 -15.77 -2.27
CA VAL A 149 12.30 -15.83 -0.81
C VAL A 149 10.93 -15.34 -0.35
N TYR A 150 10.11 -14.80 -1.26
CA TYR A 150 8.74 -14.34 -1.08
C TYR A 150 7.76 -15.32 -1.72
#